data_AF-A0A497H4Q0-F1
#
_entry.id   AF-A0A497H4Q0-F1
#
_cell.length_a   1.000
_cell.length_b   1.000
_cell.length_c   1.000
_cell.angle_alpha   90.00
_cell.angle_beta   90.00
_cell.angle_gamma   90.00
#
_symmetry.space_group_name_H-M   'P 1'
#
loop_
_entity.id
_entity.type
_entity.pdbx_description
1 polymer ?
#
loop_
_entity_poly.entity_id
_entity_poly.type
_entity_poly.pdbx_seq_one_letter_code
_entity_poly.pdbx_strand_id
1 'polypeptide(L)' 'MELEKRVQKDIELFTKNCGEVEEGIVKSMARKYYEDALYYMEKKDYVTAFGCIAYAHGLIDAIRLQSGEKVAD' A
#
# COMPACT_ATOMS: atom_id res chain seq x y z
N MET A 1 18.56 -3.05 -4.45
CA MET A 1 18.50 -4.50 -4.17
C MET A 1 17.65 -4.85 -2.96
N GLU A 2 18.04 -4.59 -1.71
CA GLU A 2 17.20 -5.03 -0.56
C GLU A 2 15.91 -4.22 -0.39
N LEU A 3 16.00 -2.88 -0.50
CA LEU A 3 14.81 -2.01 -0.45
C LEU A 3 13.86 -2.27 -1.64
N GLU A 4 14.41 -2.47 -2.82
CA GLU A 4 13.67 -2.81 -4.04
C GLU A 4 12.86 -4.10 -3.88
N LYS A 5 13.47 -5.19 -3.39
CA LYS A 5 12.76 -6.45 -3.11
C LYS A 5 11.66 -6.24 -2.05
N ARG A 6 11.94 -5.42 -1.03
CA ARG A 6 10.96 -5.10 0.01
C ARG A 6 9.75 -4.38 -0.56
N VAL A 7 9.97 -3.32 -1.34
CA VAL A 7 8.90 -2.55 -1.98
C VAL A 7 8.08 -3.42 -2.92
N GLN A 8 8.74 -4.27 -3.71
CA GLN A 8 8.04 -5.20 -4.61
C GLN A 8 7.13 -6.16 -3.85
N LYS A 9 7.63 -6.75 -2.74
CA LYS A 9 6.82 -7.58 -1.86
C LYS A 9 5.63 -6.81 -1.25
N ASP A 10 5.86 -5.57 -0.80
CA ASP A 10 4.79 -4.75 -0.20
C ASP A 10 3.72 -4.35 -1.23
N ILE A 11 4.10 -4.12 -2.50
CA ILE A 11 3.17 -3.88 -3.63
C ILE A 11 2.29 -5.12 -3.90
N GLU A 12 2.89 -6.31 -3.90
CA GLU A 12 2.15 -7.57 -4.05
C GLU A 12 1.16 -7.78 -2.89
N LEU A 13 1.59 -7.54 -1.65
CA LEU A 13 0.70 -7.63 -0.48
C LEU A 13 -0.44 -6.61 -0.52
N PHE A 14 -0.17 -5.37 -0.93
CA PHE A 14 -1.20 -4.33 -1.02
C PHE A 14 -2.32 -4.73 -1.97
N THR A 15 -1.97 -5.27 -3.13
CA THR A 15 -2.94 -5.72 -4.14
C THR A 15 -3.89 -6.78 -3.57
N LYS A 16 -3.37 -7.70 -2.74
CA LYS A 16 -4.17 -8.71 -2.05
C LYS A 16 -5.09 -8.09 -0.99
N ASN A 17 -4.54 -7.23 -0.13
CA ASN A 17 -5.23 -6.68 1.04
C ASN A 17 -6.28 -5.62 0.69
N CYS A 18 -6.04 -4.81 -0.35
CA CYS A 18 -6.94 -3.74 -0.76
C CYS A 18 -8.29 -4.26 -1.27
N GLY A 19 -8.37 -5.51 -1.73
CA GLY A 19 -9.62 -6.12 -2.18
C GLY A 19 -10.63 -6.39 -1.07
N GLU A 20 -10.18 -6.49 0.18
CA GLU A 20 -10.97 -7.00 1.31
C GLU A 20 -11.69 -5.91 2.11
N VAL A 21 -11.35 -4.63 1.90
CA VAL A 21 -11.93 -3.50 2.64
C VAL A 21 -13.04 -2.79 1.86
N GLU A 22 -13.99 -2.19 2.59
CA GLU A 22 -15.08 -1.42 1.99
C GLU A 22 -14.59 -0.26 1.11
N GLU A 23 -15.32 0.01 0.02
CA GLU A 23 -15.01 1.09 -0.90
C GLU A 23 -15.33 2.46 -0.27
N GLY A 24 -14.41 3.43 -0.42
CA GLY A 24 -14.57 4.75 0.17
C GLY A 24 -13.40 5.68 -0.13
N ILE A 25 -13.47 6.91 0.38
CA ILE A 25 -12.46 7.95 0.13
C ILE A 25 -11.06 7.50 0.56
N VAL A 26 -10.96 6.84 1.72
CA VAL A 26 -9.68 6.35 2.27
C VAL A 26 -9.08 5.25 1.38
N LYS A 27 -9.89 4.30 0.90
CA LYS A 27 -9.45 3.26 -0.03
C LYS A 27 -9.03 3.84 -1.38
N SER A 28 -9.78 4.82 -1.89
CA SER A 28 -9.41 5.55 -3.11
C SER A 28 -8.07 6.25 -2.96
N MET A 29 -7.80 6.85 -1.79
CA MET A 29 -6.50 7.45 -1.50
C MET A 29 -5.39 6.41 -1.43
N ALA A 30 -5.63 5.26 -0.77
CA ALA A 30 -4.66 4.18 -0.70
C ALA A 30 -4.26 3.67 -2.10
N ARG A 31 -5.22 3.57 -3.04
CA ARG A 31 -4.95 3.20 -4.44
C ARG A 31 -4.06 4.23 -5.15
N LYS A 32 -4.26 5.53 -4.93
CA LYS A 32 -3.40 6.58 -5.51
C LYS A 32 -1.96 6.45 -5.03
N TYR A 33 -1.75 6.22 -3.74
CA TYR A 33 -0.40 6.01 -3.21
C TYR A 33 0.23 4.68 -3.67
N TYR A 34 -0.58 3.65 -3.94
CA TYR A 34 -0.10 2.44 -4.61
C TYR A 34 0.36 2.72 -6.05
N GLU A 35 -0.40 3.52 -6.81
CA GLU A 35 -0.01 3.96 -8.17
C GLU A 35 1.27 4.79 -8.15
N ASP A 36 1.41 5.70 -7.18
CA ASP A 36 2.65 6.46 -6.96
C ASP A 36 3.82 5.53 -6.63
N ALA A 37 3.61 4.51 -5.79
CA ALA A 37 4.64 3.53 -5.48
C ALA A 37 5.12 2.80 -6.75
N LEU A 38 4.20 2.36 -7.62
CA LEU A 38 4.55 1.76 -8.91
C LEU A 38 5.34 2.72 -9.80
N TYR A 39 4.92 3.99 -9.88
CA TYR A 39 5.59 5.02 -10.66
C TYR A 39 7.05 5.22 -10.19
N TYR A 40 7.27 5.41 -8.89
CA TYR A 40 8.62 5.60 -8.35
C TYR A 40 9.46 4.34 -8.41
N MET A 41 8.83 3.16 -8.36
CA MET A 41 9.49 1.87 -8.57
C MET A 41 10.07 1.76 -9.99
N GLU A 42 9.31 2.15 -11.02
CA GLU A 42 9.76 2.20 -12.41
C GLU A 42 10.95 3.18 -12.59
N LYS A 43 10.92 4.31 -11.88
CA LYS A 43 12.01 5.30 -11.88
C LYS A 43 13.24 4.88 -11.07
N LYS A 44 13.21 3.72 -10.41
CA LYS A 44 14.24 3.24 -9.47
C LYS A 44 14.45 4.16 -8.25
N ASP A 45 13.47 5.00 -7.94
CA ASP A 45 13.43 5.77 -6.70
C ASP A 45 12.76 4.93 -5.62
N TYR A 46 13.53 3.99 -5.09
CA TYR A 46 13.03 3.00 -4.13
C TYR A 46 12.68 3.60 -2.76
N VAL A 47 13.26 4.75 -2.39
CA VAL A 47 12.96 5.41 -1.11
C VAL A 47 11.58 6.05 -1.18
N THR A 48 11.29 6.78 -2.26
CA THR A 48 9.97 7.38 -2.46
C THR A 48 8.92 6.30 -2.66
N ALA A 49 9.22 5.25 -3.46
CA ALA A 49 8.30 4.12 -3.64
C ALA A 49 7.97 3.41 -2.31
N PHE A 50 8.96 3.23 -1.43
CA PHE A 50 8.75 2.67 -0.09
C PHE A 50 7.84 3.54 0.77
N GLY A 51 8.04 4.86 0.76
CA GLY A 51 7.16 5.79 1.48
C GLY A 51 5.72 5.72 0.99
N CYS A 52 5.53 5.70 -0.34
CA CYS A 52 4.21 5.59 -0.96
C CYS A 52 3.49 4.30 -0.58
N ILE A 53 4.14 3.14 -0.70
CA ILE A 53 3.49 1.86 -0.39
C ILE A 53 3.22 1.68 1.10
N ALA A 54 4.11 2.16 1.97
CA ALA A 54 3.88 2.14 3.42
C ALA A 54 2.67 3.00 3.82
N TYR A 55 2.51 4.17 3.19
CA TYR A 55 1.34 5.02 3.42
C TYR A 55 0.04 4.35 2.92
N ALA A 56 0.09 3.71 1.76
CA ALA A 56 -1.05 2.97 1.22
C ALA A 56 -1.51 1.86 2.17
N HIS A 57 -0.59 1.06 2.72
CA HIS A 57 -0.90 0.04 3.74
C HIS A 57 -1.50 0.65 5.01
N GLY A 58 -0.91 1.72 5.54
CA GLY A 58 -1.43 2.38 6.75
C GLY A 58 -2.87 2.89 6.59
N LEU A 59 -3.25 3.35 5.40
CA LEU A 59 -4.64 3.73 5.11
C LEU A 59 -5.60 2.52 5.10
N ILE A 60 -5.18 1.38 4.54
CA ILE A 60 -5.99 0.16 4.54
C ILE A 60 -6.13 -0.39 5.96
N ASP A 61 -5.06 -0.37 6.74
CA ASP A 61 -5.08 -0.83 8.13
C ASP A 61 -5.96 0.06 9.00
N ALA A 62 -5.99 1.38 8.76
CA ALA A 62 -6.90 2.28 9.43
C ALA A 62 -8.38 1.94 9.16
N ILE A 63 -8.73 1.55 7.92
CA ILE A 63 -10.08 1.08 7.58
C ILE A 63 -10.40 -0.20 8.36
N ARG A 64 -9.50 -1.18 8.37
CA ARG A 64 -9.71 -2.46 9.09
C ARG A 64 -9.92 -2.25 10.59
N LEU A 65 -9.10 -1.40 11.21
CA LEU A 65 -9.23 -1.06 12.62
C LEU A 65 -10.58 -0.39 12.94
N GLN A 66 -11.06 0.47 12.05
CA GLN A 66 -12.36 1.12 12.21
C GLN A 66 -13.52 0.11 12.07
N SER A 67 -13.39 -0.85 11.16
CA SER A 67 -14.41 -1.89 10.92
C SER A 67 -14.37 -3.04 11.94
N GLY A 68 -13.41 -3.06 12.87
CA GLY A 68 -13.21 -4.17 13.82
C GLY A 68 -12.63 -5.43 13.19
N GLU A 69 -12.06 -5.31 11.99
CA GLU A 69 -11.38 -6.40 11.27
C GLU A 69 -9.93 -6.54 11.75
N LYS A 70 -9.36 -7.74 11.57
CA LYS A 70 -7.94 -7.97 11.89
C LYS A 70 -7.06 -7.23 10.87
N VAL A 71 -6.04 -6.54 11.36
CA VAL A 71 -4.95 -5.97 10.56
C VAL A 71 -4.21 -7.13 9.87
N ALA A 72 -3.83 -6.96 8.59
CA ALA A 72 -3.06 -8.00 7.92
C ALA A 72 -1.57 -7.89 8.26
N ASP A 73 -1.00 -9.00 8.72
CA ASP A 73 0.43 -9.19 8.95
C ASP A 73 1.24 -9.41 7.66
#